data_AF-R7LWS6-F1
#
_entry.id   AF-R7LWS6-F1
#
_cell.length_a   1.000
_cell.length_b   1.000
_cell.length_c   1.000
_cell.angle_alpha   90.00
_cell.angle_beta   90.00
_cell.angle_gamma   90.00
#
_symmetry.space_group_name_H-M   'P 1'
#
loop_
_entity.id
_entity.type
_entity.pdbx_description
1 polymer ?
#
loop_
_entity_poly.entity_id
_entity_poly.type
_entity_poly.pdbx_seq_one_letter_code
_entity_poly.pdbx_strand_id
1 'polypeptide(L)'
;MIISEFAKYLQQHNDELLIHKTTPLKLLHEWLKLVINKNPKTNIDKIVHKEILYCENENGDYLIVGKSDSGRVLVSALIKFAKSYENYNHAKWVELAEKSLYKREK
;
A
#
# COMPACT_ATOMS: atom_id res chain seq x y z
N MET A 1 -13.45 -4.66 -4.51
CA MET A 1 -13.11 -3.21 -4.61
C MET A 1 -11.59 -3.08 -4.62
N ILE A 2 -11.01 -2.17 -5.41
CA ILE A 2 -9.55 -2.09 -5.62
C ILE A 2 -8.79 -1.85 -4.30
N ILE A 3 -9.29 -0.94 -3.46
CA ILE A 3 -8.72 -0.67 -2.14
C ILE A 3 -8.73 -1.92 -1.26
N SER A 4 -9.77 -2.76 -1.33
CA SER A 4 -9.84 -3.99 -0.53
C SER A 4 -8.78 -5.02 -0.93
N GLU A 5 -8.47 -5.14 -2.23
CA GLU A 5 -7.38 -6.02 -2.68
C GLU A 5 -6.02 -5.50 -2.23
N PHE A 6 -5.81 -4.19 -2.30
CA PHE A 6 -4.59 -3.58 -1.78
C PHE A 6 -4.51 -3.74 -0.25
N ALA A 7 -5.61 -3.61 0.48
CA ALA A 7 -5.66 -3.84 1.92
C ALA A 7 -5.31 -5.29 2.29
N LYS A 8 -5.80 -6.28 1.54
CA LYS A 8 -5.41 -7.69 1.72
C LYS A 8 -3.91 -7.88 1.50
N TYR A 9 -3.35 -7.21 0.50
CA TYR A 9 -1.91 -7.24 0.26
C TYR A 9 -1.14 -6.64 1.45
N LEU A 10 -1.54 -5.48 1.98
CA LEU A 10 -0.92 -4.91 3.19
C LEU A 10 -1.00 -5.86 4.39
N GLN A 11 -2.13 -6.55 4.57
CA GLN A 11 -2.31 -7.50 5.67
C GLN A 11 -1.35 -8.70 5.59
N GLN A 12 -1.00 -9.16 4.38
CA GLN A 12 -0.01 -10.21 4.17
C GLN A 12 1.41 -9.79 4.58
N HIS A 13 1.68 -8.48 4.63
CA HIS A 13 2.95 -7.88 5.03
C HIS A 13 2.89 -7.20 6.40
N ASN A 14 1.86 -7.48 7.22
CA ASN A 14 1.66 -6.81 8.50
C ASN A 14 2.87 -6.94 9.44
N ASP A 15 3.50 -8.11 9.50
CA ASP A 15 4.66 -8.31 10.37
C ASP A 15 5.82 -7.39 9.97
N GLU A 16 6.06 -7.23 8.67
CA GLU A 16 7.09 -6.33 8.13
C GLU A 16 6.77 -4.85 8.38
N LEU A 17 5.49 -4.50 8.34
CA LEU A 17 5.00 -3.15 8.62
C LEU A 17 5.12 -2.80 10.11
N LEU A 18 4.85 -3.74 11.01
CA LEU A 18 4.93 -3.53 12.45
C LEU A 18 6.38 -3.36 12.95
N ILE A 19 7.34 -4.01 12.29
CA ILE A 19 8.78 -3.84 12.59
C ILE A 19 9.43 -2.71 11.77
N HIS A 20 8.65 -1.91 11.05
CA HIS A 20 9.12 -0.80 10.21
C HIS A 20 10.16 -1.19 9.14
N LYS A 21 10.16 -2.45 8.69
CA LYS A 21 11.04 -2.94 7.60
C LYS A 21 10.61 -2.39 6.24
N THR A 22 9.32 -2.08 6.08
CA THR A 22 8.74 -1.49 4.88
C THR A 22 7.66 -0.47 5.26
N THR A 23 7.17 0.29 4.27
CA THR A 23 6.07 1.25 4.46
C THR A 23 4.89 0.88 3.56
N PRO A 24 3.65 1.26 3.93
CA PRO A 24 2.49 1.01 3.07
C PRO A 24 2.62 1.66 1.68
N LEU A 25 3.34 2.77 1.56
CA LEU A 25 3.62 3.42 0.27
C LEU A 25 4.61 2.60 -0.57
N LYS A 26 5.64 2.02 0.04
CA LYS A 26 6.55 1.10 -0.67
C LYS A 26 5.81 -0.15 -1.14
N LEU A 27 4.94 -0.73 -0.30
CA LEU A 27 4.09 -1.85 -0.67
C LEU A 27 3.06 -1.49 -1.76
N LEU A 28 2.58 -0.25 -1.82
CA LEU A 28 1.74 0.22 -2.94
C LEU A 28 2.51 0.15 -4.27
N HIS A 29 3.77 0.61 -4.27
CA HIS A 29 4.65 0.50 -5.43
C HIS A 29 4.87 -0.96 -5.84
N GLU A 30 5.24 -1.83 -4.90
CA GLU A 30 5.50 -3.25 -5.17
C GLU A 30 4.24 -3.96 -5.69
N TRP A 31 3.08 -3.69 -5.06
CA TRP A 31 1.81 -4.25 -5.48
C TRP A 31 1.41 -3.82 -6.90
N LEU A 32 1.54 -2.53 -7.23
CA LEU A 32 1.24 -2.03 -8.57
C LEU A 32 2.18 -2.62 -9.62
N LYS A 33 3.47 -2.73 -9.30
CA LYS A 33 4.46 -3.40 -10.16
C LYS A 33 4.05 -4.84 -10.46
N LEU A 34 3.64 -5.60 -9.44
CA LEU A 34 3.15 -6.97 -9.60
C LEU A 34 1.88 -7.06 -10.44
N VAL A 35 0.92 -6.16 -10.23
CA VAL A 35 -0.35 -6.16 -10.96
C VAL A 35 -0.17 -5.75 -12.42
N ILE A 36 0.72 -4.80 -12.72
CA ILE A 36 0.96 -4.30 -14.07
C ILE A 36 1.83 -5.24 -14.88
N ASN A 37 2.80 -5.93 -14.26
CA ASN A 37 3.67 -6.87 -14.96
C ASN A 37 3.03 -8.24 -15.21
N LYS A 38 1.93 -8.58 -14.53
CA LYS A 38 1.19 -9.83 -14.80
C LYS A 38 0.10 -9.59 -15.84
N ASN A 39 -0.23 -10.64 -16.59
CA ASN A 39 -1.35 -10.62 -17.53
C ASN A 39 -2.68 -10.40 -16.78
N PRO A 40 -3.50 -9.38 -17.12
CA PRO A 40 -4.70 -9.05 -16.35
C PRO A 40 -5.78 -10.14 -16.48
N LYS A 41 -6.08 -10.81 -15.37
CA LYS A 41 -7.11 -11.86 -15.30
C LYS A 41 -8.38 -11.36 -14.63
N THR A 42 -8.23 -10.65 -13.52
CA THR A 42 -9.36 -10.16 -12.73
C THR A 42 -9.86 -8.81 -13.24
N ASN A 43 -11.09 -8.43 -12.88
CA ASN A 43 -11.61 -7.09 -13.18
C ASN A 43 -10.75 -5.99 -12.57
N ILE A 44 -10.12 -6.26 -11.42
CA ILE A 44 -9.23 -5.30 -10.75
C ILE A 44 -7.95 -5.11 -11.55
N ASP A 45 -7.34 -6.20 -12.02
CA ASP A 45 -6.16 -6.12 -12.88
C ASP A 45 -6.49 -5.31 -14.14
N LYS A 46 -7.63 -5.60 -14.78
CA LYS A 46 -8.08 -4.87 -15.99
C LYS A 46 -8.25 -3.36 -15.73
N ILE A 47 -8.85 -2.99 -14.60
CA ILE A 47 -9.02 -1.57 -14.24
C ILE A 47 -7.66 -0.92 -13.95
N VAL A 48 -6.78 -1.57 -13.19
CA VAL A 48 -5.43 -1.03 -12.89
C VAL A 48 -4.65 -0.83 -14.19
N HIS A 49 -4.64 -1.81 -15.09
CA HIS A 49 -3.98 -1.71 -16.40
C HIS A 49 -4.56 -0.57 -17.25
N LYS A 50 -5.89 -0.41 -17.24
CA LYS A 50 -6.58 0.61 -18.04
C LYS A 50 -6.38 2.03 -17.50
N GLU A 51 -6.46 2.20 -16.18
CA GLU A 51 -6.58 3.52 -15.56
C GLU A 51 -5.26 4.05 -14.98
N ILE A 52 -4.28 3.19 -14.70
CA ILE A 52 -3.03 3.56 -14.04
C ILE A 52 -1.84 3.36 -15.00
N LEU A 53 -0.98 4.37 -15.07
CA LEU A 53 0.35 4.33 -15.65
C LEU A 53 1.36 4.17 -14.52
N TYR A 54 2.24 3.19 -14.67
CA TYR A 54 3.35 2.93 -13.79
C TYR A 54 4.65 2.97 -14.60
N CYS A 55 5.62 3.73 -14.12
CA CYS A 55 6.96 3.79 -14.68
C CYS A 55 7.96 3.63 -13.54
N GLU A 56 9.06 2.92 -13.79
CA GLU A 56 10.16 2.74 -12.85
C GLU A 56 11.46 2.86 -13.63
N ASN A 57 12.44 3.60 -13.10
CA ASN A 57 13.76 3.72 -13.69
C ASN A 57 14.71 2.63 -13.15
N GLU A 58 15.92 2.56 -13.70
CA GLU A 58 16.95 1.59 -13.29
C GLU A 58 17.42 1.79 -11.84
N ASN A 59 17.23 2.99 -11.28
CA ASN A 59 17.57 3.32 -9.88
C ASN A 59 16.47 2.89 -8.89
N GLY A 60 15.31 2.42 -9.36
CA GLY A 60 14.16 2.08 -8.54
C GLY A 60 13.26 3.26 -8.16
N ASP A 61 13.50 4.45 -8.74
CA ASP A 61 12.54 5.55 -8.63
C ASP A 61 11.32 5.22 -9.49
N TYR A 62 10.13 5.48 -8.96
CA TYR A 62 8.88 5.13 -9.62
C TYR A 62 7.92 6.31 -9.69
N LEU A 63 7.08 6.28 -10.71
CA LEU A 63 6.04 7.24 -10.99
C LEU A 63 4.71 6.49 -11.18
N ILE A 64 3.69 6.89 -10.42
CA ILE A 64 2.33 6.34 -10.50
C ILE A 64 1.39 7.49 -10.90
N VAL A 65 0.74 7.38 -12.06
CA VAL A 65 -0.15 8.42 -12.60
C VAL A 65 -1.45 7.80 -13.10
N GLY A 66 -2.57 8.50 -12.91
CA GLY A 66 -3.84 8.15 -13.52
C GLY A 66 -3.90 8.58 -14.99
N LYS A 67 -4.21 7.65 -15.90
CA LYS A 67 -4.35 7.91 -17.35
C LYS A 67 -5.58 8.76 -17.69
N SER A 68 -6.60 8.69 -16.85
CA SER A 68 -7.89 9.37 -16.99
C SER A 68 -8.23 10.13 -15.69
N ASP A 69 -9.32 10.91 -15.71
CA ASP A 69 -9.82 11.61 -14.52
C ASP A 69 -10.17 10.64 -13.40
N SER A 70 -10.88 9.55 -13.73
CA SER A 70 -11.19 8.46 -12.80
C SER A 70 -9.93 7.77 -12.29
N GLY A 71 -8.93 7.56 -13.15
CA GLY A 71 -7.64 7.01 -12.78
C GLY A 71 -6.88 7.90 -11.80
N ARG A 72 -6.92 9.23 -11.98
CA ARG A 72 -6.27 10.17 -11.06
C ARG A 72 -6.94 10.15 -9.68
N VAL A 73 -8.28 10.07 -9.65
CA VAL A 73 -9.03 9.87 -8.39
C VAL A 73 -8.64 8.54 -7.74
N LEU A 74 -8.52 7.46 -8.50
CA LEU A 74 -8.11 6.15 -8.00
C LEU A 74 -6.70 6.17 -7.40
N VAL A 75 -5.72 6.73 -8.11
CA VAL A 75 -4.34 6.85 -7.61
C VAL A 75 -4.30 7.69 -6.33
N SER A 76 -5.01 8.82 -6.30
CA SER A 76 -5.14 9.65 -5.10
C SER A 76 -5.74 8.87 -3.92
N ALA A 77 -6.78 8.08 -4.18
CA ALA A 77 -7.41 7.24 -3.16
C ALA A 77 -6.46 6.15 -2.63
N LEU A 78 -5.69 5.49 -3.50
CA LEU A 78 -4.69 4.49 -3.10
C LEU A 78 -3.58 5.09 -2.23
N ILE A 79 -3.04 6.26 -2.62
CA ILE A 79 -2.02 6.96 -1.84
C ILE A 79 -2.57 7.40 -0.48
N LYS A 80 -3.77 7.98 -0.45
CA LYS A 80 -4.43 8.38 0.81
C LYS A 80 -4.67 7.18 1.73
N PHE A 81 -5.11 6.06 1.15
CA PHE A 81 -5.31 4.83 1.90
C PHE A 81 -4.00 4.30 2.49
N ALA A 82 -2.92 4.26 1.70
CA ALA A 82 -1.60 3.84 2.20
C ALA A 82 -1.13 4.70 3.39
N LYS A 83 -1.25 6.03 3.30
CA LYS A 83 -0.93 6.96 4.39
C LYS A 83 -1.81 6.74 5.62
N SER A 84 -3.11 6.51 5.42
CA SER A 84 -4.03 6.20 6.51
C SER A 84 -3.66 4.89 7.21
N TYR A 85 -3.20 3.88 6.46
CA TYR A 85 -2.77 2.61 7.02
C TYR A 85 -1.48 2.76 7.85
N GLU A 86 -0.57 3.62 7.41
CA GLU A 86 0.65 3.96 8.15
C GLU A 86 0.32 4.59 9.52
N ASN A 87 -0.59 5.55 9.53
CA ASN A 87 -1.06 6.18 10.78
C ASN A 87 -1.71 5.15 11.72
N TYR A 88 -2.52 4.23 11.17
CA TYR A 88 -3.13 3.16 11.96
C TYR A 88 -2.08 2.24 12.58
N ASN A 89 -1.07 1.82 11.80
CA ASN A 89 0.02 0.99 12.31
C ASN A 89 0.82 1.70 13.41
N HIS A 90 1.10 2.99 13.23
CA HIS A 90 1.79 3.79 14.24
C HIS A 90 0.99 3.86 15.55
N ALA A 91 -0.31 4.16 15.47
CA ALA A 91 -1.18 4.20 16.65
C ALA A 91 -1.22 2.84 17.38
N LYS A 92 -1.31 1.75 16.63
CA LYS A 92 -1.28 0.39 17.20
C LYS A 92 0.06 0.07 17.86
N TRP A 93 1.17 0.52 17.28
CA TRP A 93 2.50 0.35 17.86
C TRP A 93 2.63 1.11 19.18
N VAL A 94 2.17 2.35 19.25
CA VAL A 94 2.16 3.16 20.49
C VAL A 94 1.37 2.46 21.59
N GLU A 95 0.17 1.97 21.27
CA GLU A 95 -0.67 1.23 22.22
C GLU A 95 0.04 -0.03 22.77
N LEU A 96 0.73 -0.78 21.91
CA LEU A 96 1.49 -1.97 22.31
C LEU A 96 2.71 -1.61 23.18
N ALA A 97 3.42 -0.54 22.82
CA ALA A 97 4.56 -0.05 23.58
C ALA A 97 4.15 0.37 24.99
N GLU A 98 3.09 1.17 25.12
CA GLU A 98 2.54 1.60 26.42
C GLU A 98 2.17 0.40 27.29
N LYS A 99 1.41 -0.56 26.75
CA LYS A 99 1.04 -1.80 27.47
C LYS A 99 2.25 -2.61 27.92
N SER A 100 3.33 -2.62 27.14
CA SER A 100 4.55 -3.34 27.50
C SER A 100 5.31 -2.67 28.66
N LEU A 101 5.29 -1.34 28.73
CA LEU A 101 5.91 -0.56 29.80
C LEU A 101 5.15 -0.78 31.12
N TYR A 102 3.81 -0.66 31.11
CA TYR A 102 2.97 -0.91 32.28
C TYR A 102 3.12 -2.33 32.86
N LYS A 103 3.41 -3.34 32.02
CA LYS A 103 3.67 -4.71 32.47
C LYS A 103 5.05 -4.90 33.13
N ARG A 104 6.02 -4.03 32.86
CA ARG A 104 7.36 -4.10 33.48
C ARG A 104 7.42 -3.40 34.85
N GLU A 105 6.49 -2.49 35.11
CA GLU A 105 6.42 -1.74 36.37
C GLU A 105 5.64 -2.47 37.49
N LYS A 106 5.08 -3.65 37.20
CA LYS A 106 4.42 -4.56 38.16
C LYS A 106 5.25 -5.83 38.34
#